data_AF-A0A6B3GN82-F1
#
_entry.id   AF-A0A6B3GN82-F1
#
_cell.length_a   1.000
_cell.length_b   1.000
_cell.length_c   1.000
_cell.angle_alpha   90.00
_cell.angle_beta   90.00
_cell.angle_gamma   90.00
#
_symmetry.space_group_name_H-M   'P 1'
#
loop_
_entity.id
_entity.type
_entity.pdbx_description
1 polymer ?
#
loop_
_entity_poly.entity_id
_entity_poly.type
_entity_poly.pdbx_seq_one_letter_code
_entity_poly.pdbx_strand_id
1 'polypeptide(L)'
;LDGKGDPRVGLTGASYGGAVSLLAAGHDERVDAIAPVITYWNLADALFPDGVFKKLWAGIFITTGGGCERFEKQLCEMYERVAVSGKPDAEAVKLLTERSPSAVADRIKVPSLLLQGQSDSLFPLGQADAMQKAISANGAPVSVDWISGGHDGGDSETNRVEGRVGDWFDRYLKEDTGTATGPAFRVTRTGGVDSTDGAALLRGASSDTYPGLRSGGRDIALGGGTKTFRNPAGSVPPAISAVPGVGGGLAQLSSLGVGLSLDFPGQFGRFESKPLDTSVRVTGTPTVTVNVKADGDRDAVLFGKVYDVSPDGRQQVLPHQLVAPYRIT
;
A
#
# COMPACT_ATOMS: atom_id res chain seq x y z
N LEU A 1 -32.71 -11.66 -0.34
CA LEU A 1 -32.84 -11.93 -1.78
C LEU A 1 -33.36 -10.64 -2.38
N ASP A 2 -32.75 -10.13 -3.44
CA ASP A 2 -33.24 -8.91 -4.12
C ASP A 2 -34.32 -9.23 -5.15
N GLY A 3 -34.44 -10.51 -5.51
CA GLY A 3 -35.50 -11.04 -6.35
C GLY A 3 -35.66 -12.55 -6.23
N LYS A 4 -36.64 -13.10 -6.96
CA LYS A 4 -36.83 -14.56 -7.00
C LYS A 4 -35.61 -15.22 -7.67
N GLY A 5 -34.85 -15.98 -6.90
CA GLY A 5 -33.64 -16.66 -7.38
C GLY A 5 -32.38 -15.80 -7.35
N ASP A 6 -32.44 -14.60 -6.76
CA ASP A 6 -31.31 -13.69 -6.66
C ASP A 6 -30.86 -13.54 -5.18
N PRO A 7 -29.86 -14.32 -4.76
CA PRO A 7 -29.33 -14.25 -3.41
C PRO A 7 -28.60 -12.94 -3.17
N ARG A 8 -28.64 -12.47 -1.92
CA ARG A 8 -27.76 -11.38 -1.51
C ARG A 8 -26.36 -11.91 -1.30
N VAL A 9 -25.39 -11.42 -2.05
CA VAL A 9 -24.02 -11.92 -2.04
C VAL A 9 -23.05 -10.82 -1.63
N GLY A 10 -22.35 -11.05 -0.53
CA GLY A 10 -21.16 -10.28 -0.14
C GLY A 10 -19.88 -11.02 -0.49
N LEU A 11 -18.86 -10.29 -0.95
CA LEU A 11 -17.52 -10.85 -1.15
C LEU A 11 -16.46 -10.09 -0.37
N THR A 12 -15.61 -10.84 0.31
CA THR A 12 -14.44 -10.33 1.02
C THR A 12 -13.27 -11.29 0.82
N GLY A 13 -12.06 -10.78 1.00
CA GLY A 13 -10.85 -11.56 0.94
C GLY A 13 -9.64 -10.66 1.11
N ALA A 14 -8.56 -11.25 1.62
CA ALA A 14 -7.27 -10.58 1.73
C ALA A 14 -6.44 -10.75 0.45
N SER A 15 -5.60 -9.76 0.14
CA SER A 15 -4.61 -9.83 -0.94
C SER A 15 -5.29 -10.18 -2.27
N TYR A 16 -4.91 -11.28 -2.92
CA TYR A 16 -5.54 -11.75 -4.15
C TYR A 16 -7.07 -11.95 -4.01
N GLY A 17 -7.56 -12.43 -2.86
CA GLY A 17 -8.99 -12.58 -2.61
C GLY A 17 -9.75 -11.24 -2.61
N GLY A 18 -9.10 -10.15 -2.20
CA GLY A 18 -9.66 -8.81 -2.30
C GLY A 18 -9.82 -8.37 -3.76
N ALA A 19 -8.83 -8.65 -4.61
CA ALA A 19 -8.91 -8.36 -6.04
C ALA A 19 -10.00 -9.19 -6.72
N VAL A 20 -10.16 -10.46 -6.33
CA VAL A 20 -11.28 -11.29 -6.78
C VAL A 20 -12.63 -10.70 -6.36
N SER A 21 -12.77 -10.17 -5.14
CA SER A 21 -14.01 -9.52 -4.71
C SER A 21 -14.35 -8.29 -5.57
N LEU A 22 -13.36 -7.48 -5.93
CA LEU A 22 -13.54 -6.32 -6.80
C LEU A 22 -13.87 -6.72 -8.24
N LEU A 23 -13.16 -7.71 -8.79
CA LEU A 23 -13.41 -8.24 -10.13
C LEU A 23 -14.82 -8.85 -10.22
N ALA A 24 -15.24 -9.62 -9.21
CA ALA A 24 -16.58 -10.18 -9.14
C ALA A 24 -17.65 -9.06 -9.13
N ALA A 25 -17.47 -8.02 -8.30
CA ALA A 25 -18.39 -6.89 -8.28
C ALA A 25 -18.47 -6.12 -9.61
N GLY A 26 -17.41 -6.15 -10.44
CA GLY A 26 -17.42 -5.54 -11.76
C GLY A 26 -17.90 -6.45 -12.90
N HIS A 27 -18.13 -7.74 -12.63
CA HIS A 27 -18.50 -8.75 -13.63
C HIS A 27 -19.84 -9.45 -13.36
N ASP A 28 -20.30 -9.50 -12.11
CA ASP A 28 -21.48 -10.23 -11.69
C ASP A 28 -22.41 -9.30 -10.91
N GLU A 29 -23.58 -9.01 -11.49
CA GLU A 29 -24.57 -8.10 -10.92
C GLU A 29 -25.21 -8.61 -9.63
N ARG A 30 -25.02 -9.90 -9.29
CA ARG A 30 -25.55 -10.52 -8.06
C ARG A 30 -24.72 -10.19 -6.81
N VAL A 31 -23.61 -9.46 -6.96
CA VAL A 31 -22.79 -9.01 -5.83
C VAL A 31 -23.38 -7.71 -5.30
N ASP A 32 -23.76 -7.68 -4.02
CA ASP A 32 -24.45 -6.51 -3.42
C ASP A 32 -23.54 -5.65 -2.56
N ALA A 33 -22.45 -6.23 -2.04
CA ALA A 33 -21.49 -5.51 -1.23
C ALA A 33 -20.13 -6.21 -1.25
N ILE A 34 -19.05 -5.43 -1.13
CA ILE A 34 -17.70 -5.98 -1.01
C ILE A 34 -16.93 -5.39 0.15
N ALA A 35 -15.98 -6.16 0.67
CA ALA A 35 -15.02 -5.72 1.67
C ALA A 35 -13.61 -6.24 1.36
N PRO A 36 -12.93 -5.72 0.33
CA PRO A 36 -11.56 -6.12 0.01
C PRO A 36 -10.56 -5.71 1.10
N VAL A 37 -9.65 -6.62 1.45
CA VAL A 37 -8.63 -6.42 2.49
C VAL A 37 -7.23 -6.49 1.87
N ILE A 38 -6.38 -5.51 2.17
CA ILE A 38 -4.96 -5.40 1.75
C ILE A 38 -4.74 -5.80 0.28
N THR A 39 -5.47 -5.20 -0.66
CA THR A 39 -5.43 -5.64 -2.08
C THR A 39 -4.95 -4.55 -3.04
N TYR A 40 -4.84 -4.89 -4.32
CA TYR A 40 -4.46 -3.99 -5.39
C TYR A 40 -5.67 -3.54 -6.20
N TRP A 41 -5.54 -2.33 -6.77
CA TRP A 41 -6.43 -1.80 -7.79
C TRP A 41 -5.93 -2.11 -9.20
N ASN A 42 -4.64 -1.86 -9.43
CA ASN A 42 -3.94 -2.17 -10.67
C ASN A 42 -2.62 -2.88 -10.36
N LEU A 43 -2.50 -4.12 -10.82
CA LEU A 43 -1.34 -4.96 -10.58
C LEU A 43 -0.08 -4.44 -11.30
N ALA A 44 -0.24 -3.73 -12.43
CA ALA A 44 0.87 -3.06 -13.10
C ALA A 44 1.46 -1.97 -12.19
N ASP A 45 0.62 -1.11 -11.61
CA ASP A 45 1.06 -0.04 -10.71
C ASP A 45 1.64 -0.60 -9.40
N ALA A 46 1.13 -1.75 -8.94
CA ALA A 46 1.63 -2.42 -7.75
C ALA A 46 3.03 -3.04 -7.95
N LEU A 47 3.27 -3.71 -9.08
CA LEU A 47 4.53 -4.39 -9.37
C LEU A 47 5.57 -3.49 -10.05
N PHE A 48 5.12 -2.45 -10.74
CA PHE A 48 5.93 -1.53 -11.53
C PHE A 48 5.72 -0.05 -11.16
N PRO A 49 5.67 0.34 -9.87
CA PRO A 49 5.48 1.74 -9.49
C PRO A 49 6.54 2.62 -10.16
N ASP A 50 6.10 3.68 -10.83
CA ASP A 50 6.96 4.61 -11.57
C ASP A 50 7.96 3.89 -12.51
N GLY A 51 7.54 2.77 -13.12
CA GLY A 51 8.37 1.97 -14.03
C GLY A 51 9.50 1.19 -13.35
N VAL A 52 9.48 1.05 -12.02
CA VAL A 52 10.48 0.31 -11.24
C VAL A 52 9.94 -1.06 -10.90
N PHE A 53 10.65 -2.11 -11.33
CA PHE A 53 10.22 -3.48 -11.10
C PHE A 53 10.50 -3.95 -9.66
N LYS A 54 9.45 -4.28 -8.91
CA LYS A 54 9.54 -4.92 -7.58
C LYS A 54 9.93 -6.41 -7.69
N LYS A 55 11.19 -6.67 -8.08
CA LYS A 55 11.75 -8.01 -8.33
C LYS A 55 11.46 -9.02 -7.22
N LEU A 56 11.67 -8.63 -5.96
CA LEU A 56 11.48 -9.54 -4.82
C LEU A 56 10.01 -9.97 -4.68
N TRP A 57 9.08 -9.02 -4.71
CA TRP A 57 7.65 -9.33 -4.64
C TRP A 57 7.17 -10.16 -5.83
N ALA A 58 7.59 -9.83 -7.04
CA ALA A 58 7.24 -10.60 -8.23
C ALA A 58 7.80 -12.03 -8.17
N GLY A 59 9.04 -12.20 -7.71
CA GLY A 59 9.65 -13.51 -7.50
C GLY A 59 8.88 -14.34 -6.47
N ILE A 60 8.54 -13.75 -5.31
CA ILE A 60 7.72 -14.40 -4.28
C ILE A 60 6.40 -14.88 -4.90
N PHE A 61 5.66 -14.01 -5.61
CA PHE A 61 4.38 -14.39 -6.20
C PHE A 61 4.47 -15.58 -7.16
N ILE A 62 5.40 -15.50 -8.12
CA ILE A 62 5.56 -16.56 -9.11
C ILE A 62 5.94 -17.87 -8.43
N THR A 63 6.90 -17.83 -7.50
CA THR A 63 7.33 -19.04 -6.77
C THR A 63 6.21 -19.62 -5.90
N THR A 64 5.49 -18.80 -5.13
CA THR A 64 4.39 -19.27 -4.27
C THR A 64 3.20 -19.79 -5.06
N GLY A 65 2.97 -19.27 -6.28
CA GLY A 65 1.95 -19.76 -7.19
C GLY A 65 2.30 -21.07 -7.91
N GLY A 66 3.45 -21.69 -7.59
CA GLY A 66 3.89 -22.94 -8.19
C GLY A 66 4.78 -22.76 -9.43
N GLY A 67 5.33 -21.56 -9.63
CA GLY A 67 6.25 -21.26 -10.72
C GLY A 67 5.58 -21.29 -12.09
N CYS A 68 6.41 -21.15 -13.13
CA CYS A 68 5.90 -21.02 -14.49
C CYS A 68 5.24 -22.26 -15.09
N GLU A 69 5.30 -23.39 -14.39
CA GLU A 69 4.55 -24.59 -14.73
C GLU A 69 3.05 -24.47 -14.42
N ARG A 70 2.67 -23.60 -13.48
CA ARG A 70 1.28 -23.41 -13.02
C ARG A 70 0.60 -22.17 -13.60
N PHE A 71 1.37 -21.17 -14.01
CA PHE A 71 0.83 -19.94 -14.58
C PHE A 71 0.49 -20.10 -16.06
N GLU A 72 -0.41 -19.24 -16.54
CA GLU A 72 -0.63 -19.11 -17.98
C GLU A 72 0.67 -18.72 -18.69
N LYS A 73 0.93 -19.38 -19.83
CA LYS A 73 2.14 -19.19 -20.62
C LYS A 73 2.48 -17.71 -20.88
N GLN A 74 1.47 -16.91 -21.22
CA GLN A 74 1.65 -15.48 -21.50
C GLN A 74 2.16 -14.69 -20.29
N LEU A 75 1.69 -15.01 -19.07
CA LEU A 75 2.15 -14.36 -17.85
C LEU A 75 3.60 -14.73 -17.52
N CYS A 76 3.98 -15.97 -17.82
CA CYS A 76 5.34 -16.45 -17.64
C CYS A 76 6.34 -15.83 -18.60
N GLU A 77 6.01 -15.80 -19.90
CA GLU A 77 6.85 -15.13 -20.90
C GLU A 77 7.02 -13.64 -20.57
N MET A 78 5.96 -12.99 -20.07
CA MET A 78 6.04 -11.61 -19.58
C MET A 78 6.96 -11.50 -18.36
N TYR A 79 6.80 -12.34 -17.34
CA TYR A 79 7.62 -12.32 -16.14
C TYR A 79 9.11 -12.55 -16.45
N GLU A 80 9.43 -13.56 -17.25
CA GLU A 80 10.82 -13.86 -17.64
C GLU A 80 11.46 -12.69 -18.39
N ARG A 81 10.73 -12.10 -19.34
CA ARG A 81 11.19 -10.93 -20.10
C ARG A 81 11.47 -9.73 -19.20
N VAL A 82 10.56 -9.40 -18.29
CA VAL A 82 10.71 -8.28 -17.35
C VAL A 82 11.79 -8.57 -16.30
N ALA A 83 11.94 -9.81 -15.87
CA ALA A 83 12.99 -10.23 -14.94
C ALA A 83 14.39 -10.06 -15.53
N VAL A 84 14.56 -10.43 -16.80
CA VAL A 84 15.82 -10.24 -17.53
C VAL A 84 16.10 -8.77 -17.81
N SER A 85 15.11 -8.00 -18.29
CA SER A 85 15.30 -6.58 -18.62
C SER A 85 15.46 -5.69 -17.38
N GLY A 86 14.89 -6.11 -16.24
CA GLY A 86 14.83 -5.34 -15.01
C GLY A 86 13.86 -4.14 -15.06
N LYS A 87 13.06 -4.01 -16.13
CA LYS A 87 12.05 -2.94 -16.28
C LYS A 87 10.82 -3.44 -17.04
N PRO A 88 9.62 -2.92 -16.72
CA PRO A 88 8.42 -3.26 -17.49
C PRO A 88 8.52 -2.75 -18.93
N ASP A 89 7.86 -3.45 -19.84
CA ASP A 89 7.52 -2.95 -21.17
C ASP A 89 6.01 -2.66 -21.28
N ALA A 90 5.61 -2.01 -22.37
CA ALA A 90 4.21 -1.60 -22.58
C ALA A 90 3.24 -2.79 -22.60
N GLU A 91 3.68 -3.95 -23.12
CA GLU A 91 2.86 -5.16 -23.14
C GLU A 91 2.66 -5.73 -21.74
N ALA A 92 3.71 -5.73 -20.90
CA ALA A 92 3.61 -6.16 -19.51
C ALA A 92 2.66 -5.27 -18.71
N VAL A 93 2.76 -3.95 -18.87
CA VAL A 93 1.84 -2.99 -18.23
C VAL A 93 0.41 -3.23 -18.69
N LYS A 94 0.20 -3.38 -20.01
CA LYS A 94 -1.13 -3.64 -20.59
C LYS A 94 -1.73 -4.93 -20.06
N LEU A 95 -0.99 -6.05 -20.15
CA LEU A 95 -1.45 -7.37 -19.73
C LEU A 95 -1.90 -7.39 -18.26
N LEU A 96 -1.09 -6.80 -17.37
CA LEU A 96 -1.44 -6.75 -15.94
C LEU A 96 -2.61 -5.80 -15.68
N THR A 97 -2.70 -4.67 -16.38
CA THR A 97 -3.80 -3.72 -16.24
C THR A 97 -5.12 -4.35 -16.67
N GLU A 98 -5.15 -5.04 -17.82
CA GLU A 98 -6.36 -5.71 -18.35
C GLU A 98 -6.90 -6.79 -17.42
N ARG A 99 -6.04 -7.39 -16.59
CA ARG A 99 -6.40 -8.43 -15.62
C ARG A 99 -6.65 -7.89 -14.20
N SER A 100 -6.61 -6.58 -14.02
CA SER A 100 -6.76 -5.94 -12.72
C SER A 100 -8.19 -5.42 -12.48
N PRO A 101 -8.59 -5.23 -11.21
CA PRO A 101 -9.85 -4.55 -10.87
C PRO A 101 -10.08 -3.22 -11.60
N SER A 102 -9.02 -2.45 -11.86
CA SER A 102 -9.10 -1.20 -12.63
C SER A 102 -9.70 -1.34 -14.03
N ALA A 103 -9.62 -2.52 -14.66
CA ALA A 103 -10.20 -2.78 -15.98
C ALA A 103 -11.73 -2.92 -15.96
N VAL A 104 -12.33 -3.09 -14.77
CA VAL A 104 -13.78 -3.20 -14.57
C VAL A 104 -14.33 -2.08 -13.70
N ALA A 105 -13.53 -1.03 -13.50
CA ALA A 105 -13.78 0.04 -12.55
C ALA A 105 -15.15 0.69 -12.71
N ASP A 106 -15.58 0.96 -13.93
CA ASP A 106 -16.84 1.62 -14.30
C ASP A 106 -18.10 0.80 -13.93
N ARG A 107 -17.92 -0.49 -13.66
CA ARG A 107 -19.00 -1.43 -13.33
C ARG A 107 -19.13 -1.72 -11.83
N ILE A 108 -18.13 -1.36 -11.01
CA ILE A 108 -18.19 -1.56 -9.56
C ILE A 108 -19.09 -0.48 -8.95
N LYS A 109 -20.37 -0.81 -8.74
CA LYS A 109 -21.43 0.12 -8.27
C LYS A 109 -22.00 -0.24 -6.90
N VAL A 110 -21.32 -1.12 -6.18
CA VAL A 110 -21.81 -1.71 -4.93
C VAL A 110 -21.11 -1.08 -3.72
N PRO A 111 -21.79 -0.99 -2.57
CA PRO A 111 -21.17 -0.62 -1.30
C PRO A 111 -19.84 -1.34 -1.05
N SER A 112 -18.77 -0.58 -0.88
CA SER A 112 -17.40 -1.09 -0.75
C SER A 112 -16.71 -0.64 0.55
N LEU A 113 -16.27 -1.58 1.38
CA LEU A 113 -15.39 -1.34 2.52
C LEU A 113 -13.95 -1.69 2.17
N LEU A 114 -13.10 -0.68 1.99
CA LEU A 114 -11.71 -0.85 1.59
C LEU A 114 -10.81 -0.87 2.84
N LEU A 115 -10.25 -2.03 3.19
CA LEU A 115 -9.31 -2.16 4.30
C LEU A 115 -7.88 -2.26 3.75
N GLN A 116 -7.01 -1.29 4.03
CA GLN A 116 -5.66 -1.23 3.46
C GLN A 116 -4.58 -1.14 4.52
N GLY A 117 -3.49 -1.87 4.33
CA GLY A 117 -2.38 -1.93 5.27
C GLY A 117 -1.45 -0.73 5.18
N GLN A 118 -1.05 -0.18 6.32
CA GLN A 118 0.00 0.84 6.41
C GLN A 118 1.40 0.25 6.30
N SER A 119 1.57 -1.04 6.63
CA SER A 119 2.83 -1.79 6.51
C SER A 119 2.79 -2.70 5.27
N ASP A 120 2.51 -2.10 4.11
CA ASP A 120 2.29 -2.81 2.85
C ASP A 120 3.06 -2.19 1.66
N SER A 121 4.28 -2.66 1.44
CA SER A 121 5.15 -2.28 0.34
C SER A 121 4.74 -2.91 -0.98
N LEU A 122 3.91 -3.95 -0.95
CA LEU A 122 3.41 -4.63 -2.12
C LEU A 122 2.21 -3.86 -2.71
N PHE A 123 1.17 -3.68 -1.92
CA PHE A 123 -0.05 -2.95 -2.23
C PHE A 123 -0.17 -1.73 -1.30
N PRO A 124 0.50 -0.61 -1.63
CA PRO A 124 0.51 0.57 -0.76
C PRO A 124 -0.86 1.24 -0.70
N LEU A 125 -1.03 2.17 0.25
CA LEU A 125 -2.25 2.96 0.44
C LEU A 125 -2.80 3.62 -0.84
N GLY A 126 -1.92 3.91 -1.81
CA GLY A 126 -2.29 4.40 -3.15
C GLY A 126 -3.28 3.51 -3.91
N GLN A 127 -3.25 2.19 -3.68
CA GLN A 127 -4.19 1.27 -4.30
C GLN A 127 -5.62 1.49 -3.77
N ALA A 128 -5.79 1.64 -2.45
CA ALA A 128 -7.09 1.94 -1.83
C ALA A 128 -7.58 3.36 -2.14
N ASP A 129 -6.68 4.35 -2.25
CA ASP A 129 -7.03 5.70 -2.69
C ASP A 129 -7.59 5.70 -4.13
N ALA A 130 -6.98 4.92 -5.03
CA ALA A 130 -7.46 4.76 -6.41
C ALA A 130 -8.82 4.02 -6.48
N MET A 131 -8.96 2.92 -5.72
CA MET A 131 -10.24 2.21 -5.56
C MET A 131 -11.34 3.15 -5.06
N GLN A 132 -11.08 3.89 -3.99
CA GLN A 132 -12.07 4.76 -3.36
C GLN A 132 -12.57 5.81 -4.35
N LYS A 133 -11.66 6.46 -5.08
CA LYS A 133 -12.01 7.49 -6.07
C LYS A 133 -12.85 6.92 -7.20
N ALA A 134 -12.44 5.79 -7.77
CA ALA A 134 -13.13 5.17 -8.90
C ALA A 134 -14.54 4.69 -8.50
N ILE A 135 -14.65 3.95 -7.39
CA ILE A 135 -15.93 3.38 -6.96
C ILE A 135 -16.90 4.47 -6.47
N SER A 136 -16.40 5.49 -5.77
CA SER A 136 -17.23 6.62 -5.35
C SER A 136 -17.73 7.44 -6.55
N ALA A 137 -16.92 7.57 -7.61
CA ALA A 137 -17.33 8.25 -8.84
C ALA A 137 -18.48 7.52 -9.57
N ASN A 138 -18.66 6.23 -9.32
CA ASN A 138 -19.81 5.46 -9.82
C ASN A 138 -21.09 5.65 -8.97
N GLY A 139 -21.03 6.43 -7.89
CA GLY A 139 -22.14 6.70 -6.98
C GLY A 139 -22.33 5.67 -5.86
N ALA A 140 -21.39 4.73 -5.69
CA ALA A 140 -21.47 3.73 -4.64
C ALA A 140 -20.97 4.27 -3.28
N PRO A 141 -21.56 3.85 -2.14
CA PRO A 141 -21.02 4.14 -0.82
C PRO A 141 -19.66 3.47 -0.62
N VAL A 142 -18.64 4.24 -0.22
CA VAL A 142 -17.30 3.69 0.06
C VAL A 142 -16.81 4.14 1.43
N SER A 143 -16.31 3.19 2.23
CA SER A 143 -15.56 3.47 3.45
C SER A 143 -14.12 2.96 3.33
N VAL A 144 -13.18 3.67 3.94
CA VAL A 144 -11.76 3.31 3.93
C VAL A 144 -11.24 3.13 5.36
N ASP A 145 -10.56 2.02 5.62
CA ASP A 145 -9.91 1.71 6.90
C ASP A 145 -8.43 1.42 6.66
N TRP A 146 -7.55 2.29 7.17
CA TRP A 146 -6.11 2.04 7.16
C TRP A 146 -5.71 1.27 8.41
N ILE A 147 -5.37 0.01 8.23
CA ILE A 147 -4.96 -0.90 9.31
C ILE A 147 -3.46 -0.83 9.57
N SER A 148 -3.01 -1.26 10.75
CA SER A 148 -1.60 -1.20 11.16
C SER A 148 -0.68 -2.06 10.29
N GLY A 149 -1.10 -3.31 10.03
CA GLY A 149 -0.30 -4.30 9.31
C GLY A 149 -0.29 -4.14 7.79
N GLY A 150 0.04 -5.23 7.10
CA GLY A 150 0.09 -5.35 5.65
C GLY A 150 0.97 -6.53 5.25
N HIS A 151 1.32 -6.62 3.96
CA HIS A 151 2.17 -7.72 3.46
C HIS A 151 3.59 -7.74 4.05
N ASP A 152 4.08 -6.62 4.59
CA ASP A 152 5.39 -6.58 5.26
C ASP A 152 5.34 -7.03 6.73
N GLY A 153 4.15 -7.31 7.26
CA GLY A 153 3.91 -7.70 8.66
C GLY A 153 3.15 -6.64 9.46
N GLY A 154 3.37 -6.60 10.77
CA GLY A 154 2.60 -5.79 11.72
C GLY A 154 1.32 -6.49 12.21
N ASP A 155 0.53 -5.77 13.00
CA ASP A 155 -0.74 -6.29 13.53
C ASP A 155 -1.84 -6.18 12.46
N SER A 156 -2.40 -7.32 12.06
CA SER A 156 -3.50 -7.40 11.09
C SER A 156 -4.84 -6.90 11.62
N GLU A 157 -4.94 -6.65 12.93
CA GLU A 157 -6.16 -6.21 13.62
C GLU A 157 -7.34 -7.15 13.39
N THR A 158 -7.08 -8.46 13.26
CA THR A 158 -8.00 -9.47 12.72
C THR A 158 -9.40 -9.37 13.31
N ASN A 159 -9.54 -9.45 14.63
CA ASN A 159 -10.86 -9.41 15.27
C ASN A 159 -11.64 -8.11 14.97
N ARG A 160 -10.95 -6.96 14.91
CA ARG A 160 -11.58 -5.68 14.61
C ARG A 160 -11.97 -5.58 13.13
N VAL A 161 -11.10 -6.05 12.25
CA VAL A 161 -11.33 -6.08 10.80
C VAL A 161 -12.49 -7.01 10.47
N GLU A 162 -12.48 -8.23 10.98
CA GLU A 162 -13.56 -9.20 10.77
C GLU A 162 -14.90 -8.71 11.33
N GLY A 163 -14.90 -8.12 12.53
CA GLY A 163 -16.10 -7.50 13.10
C GLY A 163 -16.65 -6.39 12.20
N ARG A 164 -15.78 -5.48 11.73
CA ARG A 164 -16.19 -4.40 10.83
C ARG A 164 -16.72 -4.90 9.48
N VAL A 165 -16.13 -5.97 8.93
CA VAL A 165 -16.61 -6.64 7.72
C VAL A 165 -17.99 -7.26 7.96
N GLY A 166 -18.18 -7.90 9.12
CA GLY A 166 -19.48 -8.43 9.55
C GLY A 166 -20.55 -7.35 9.62
N ASP A 167 -20.28 -6.25 10.32
CA ASP A 167 -21.21 -5.11 10.44
C ASP A 167 -21.53 -4.48 9.07
N TRP A 168 -20.53 -4.41 8.18
CA TRP A 168 -20.72 -3.94 6.80
C TRP A 168 -21.71 -4.82 6.04
N PHE A 169 -21.52 -6.14 6.08
CA PHE A 169 -22.43 -7.07 5.41
C PHE A 169 -23.80 -7.15 6.09
N ASP A 170 -23.89 -7.00 7.41
CA ASP A 170 -25.16 -6.90 8.10
C ASP A 170 -25.94 -5.66 7.64
N ARG A 171 -25.27 -4.51 7.49
CA ARG A 171 -25.91 -3.31 6.98
C ARG A 171 -26.42 -3.45 5.54
N TYR A 172 -25.64 -4.03 4.63
CA TYR A 172 -25.93 -4.01 3.19
C TYR A 172 -26.62 -5.28 2.68
N LEU A 173 -26.31 -6.45 3.22
CA LEU A 173 -26.93 -7.71 2.81
C LEU A 173 -28.18 -8.02 3.63
N LYS A 174 -28.18 -7.77 4.95
CA LYS A 174 -29.39 -7.94 5.77
C LYS A 174 -30.30 -6.71 5.73
N GLU A 175 -29.85 -5.61 5.12
CA GLU A 175 -30.51 -4.30 5.17
C GLU A 175 -30.77 -3.81 6.60
N ASP A 176 -29.95 -4.23 7.55
CA ASP A 176 -30.11 -3.80 8.94
C ASP A 176 -29.64 -2.35 9.11
N THR A 177 -30.57 -1.42 8.95
CA THR A 177 -30.33 0.02 9.12
C THR A 177 -29.95 0.41 10.56
N GLY A 178 -30.15 -0.48 11.55
CA GLY A 178 -29.70 -0.28 12.93
C GLY A 178 -28.22 -0.60 13.13
N THR A 179 -27.61 -1.35 12.23
CA THR A 179 -26.19 -1.68 12.28
C THR A 179 -25.34 -0.55 11.69
N ALA A 180 -24.42 -0.01 12.49
CA ALA A 180 -23.50 1.03 12.06
C ALA A 180 -22.34 0.45 11.25
N THR A 181 -22.04 1.02 10.08
CA THR A 181 -20.92 0.61 9.21
C THR A 181 -19.55 1.14 9.66
N GLY A 182 -19.53 1.87 10.77
CA GLY A 182 -18.39 2.65 11.22
C GLY A 182 -18.19 3.96 10.43
N PRO A 183 -17.06 4.66 10.66
CA PRO A 183 -16.79 5.94 10.01
C PRO A 183 -16.40 5.77 8.53
N ALA A 184 -16.68 6.77 7.69
CA ALA A 184 -16.28 6.76 6.28
C ALA A 184 -14.76 6.64 6.10
N PHE A 185 -13.99 7.18 7.04
CA PHE A 185 -12.55 6.96 7.12
C PHE A 185 -12.09 6.64 8.53
N ARG A 186 -11.20 5.65 8.66
CA ARG A 186 -10.47 5.34 9.88
C ARG A 186 -9.01 5.07 9.55
N VAL A 187 -8.12 5.47 10.46
CA VAL A 187 -6.70 5.08 10.45
C VAL A 187 -6.28 4.58 11.82
N THR A 188 -5.65 3.42 11.85
CA THR A 188 -4.98 2.88 13.04
C THR A 188 -3.62 3.54 13.23
N ARG A 189 -3.28 3.85 14.47
CA ARG A 189 -2.04 4.50 14.86
C ARG A 189 -1.45 3.75 16.05
N THR A 190 -0.13 3.67 16.10
CA THR A 190 0.56 3.26 17.32
C THR A 190 0.49 4.40 18.34
N GLY A 191 -0.25 4.16 19.41
CA GLY A 191 -0.52 5.08 20.52
C GLY A 191 0.42 4.94 21.71
N GLY A 192 1.46 4.10 21.61
CA GLY A 192 2.44 3.84 22.65
C GLY A 192 2.86 2.38 22.69
N VAL A 193 3.62 2.02 23.72
CA VAL A 193 4.03 0.65 24.04
C VAL A 193 3.47 0.32 25.42
N ASP A 194 2.85 -0.84 25.57
CA ASP A 194 2.39 -1.36 26.85
C ASP A 194 3.61 -1.61 27.75
N SER A 195 3.59 -1.02 28.94
CA SER A 195 4.70 -1.09 29.88
C SER A 195 4.90 -2.47 30.52
N THR A 196 3.91 -3.37 30.40
CA THR A 196 3.93 -4.70 31.03
C THR A 196 4.55 -5.76 30.12
N ASP A 197 4.27 -5.73 28.82
CA ASP A 197 4.74 -6.75 27.88
C ASP A 197 5.47 -6.18 26.65
N GLY A 198 5.54 -4.85 26.51
CA GLY A 198 6.21 -4.21 25.38
C GLY A 198 5.41 -4.20 24.08
N ALA A 199 4.10 -4.54 24.11
CA ALA A 199 3.26 -4.56 22.93
C ALA A 199 2.88 -3.16 22.43
N ALA A 200 2.80 -2.97 21.12
CA ALA A 200 2.31 -1.71 20.53
C ALA A 200 0.82 -1.50 20.84
N LEU A 201 0.47 -0.39 21.51
CA LEU A 201 -0.93 -0.03 21.76
C LEU A 201 -1.54 0.60 20.51
N LEU A 202 -2.55 -0.02 19.91
CA LEU A 202 -3.21 0.53 18.72
C LEU A 202 -4.38 1.44 19.11
N ARG A 203 -4.44 2.62 18.50
CA ARG A 203 -5.55 3.58 18.63
C ARG A 203 -6.02 4.00 17.26
N GLY A 204 -7.31 4.26 17.10
CA GLY A 204 -7.81 4.77 15.83
C GLY A 204 -8.17 6.25 15.88
N ALA A 205 -7.96 6.92 14.75
CA ALA A 205 -8.57 8.20 14.44
C ALA A 205 -9.59 8.01 13.31
N SER A 206 -10.69 8.75 13.35
CA SER A 206 -11.79 8.63 12.39
C SER A 206 -12.20 9.97 11.81
N SER A 207 -12.85 9.93 10.65
CA SER A 207 -13.46 11.06 9.97
C SER A 207 -14.73 10.60 9.25
N ASP A 208 -15.72 11.48 9.17
CA ASP A 208 -16.97 11.26 8.44
C ASP A 208 -16.80 11.36 6.92
N THR A 209 -15.61 11.77 6.46
CA THR A 209 -15.23 11.81 5.04
C THR A 209 -13.85 11.22 4.84
N TYR A 210 -13.62 10.57 3.69
CA TYR A 210 -12.30 10.13 3.28
C TYR A 210 -11.49 11.32 2.74
N PRO A 211 -10.38 11.73 3.40
CA PRO A 211 -9.60 12.86 2.97
C PRO A 211 -8.70 12.55 1.76
N GLY A 212 -8.53 11.29 1.38
CA GLY A 212 -7.51 10.90 0.40
C GLY A 212 -6.09 11.01 0.95
N LEU A 213 -5.10 10.71 0.10
CA LEU A 213 -3.69 10.69 0.51
C LEU A 213 -3.01 12.06 0.62
N ARG A 214 -3.58 13.10 0.00
CA ARG A 214 -2.90 14.41 -0.17
C ARG A 214 -3.81 15.60 0.13
N SER A 215 -4.83 15.42 0.97
CA SER A 215 -5.69 16.54 1.37
C SER A 215 -5.02 17.36 2.47
N GLY A 216 -4.96 18.67 2.23
CA GLY A 216 -4.28 19.62 3.11
C GLY A 216 -2.76 19.42 3.14
N GLY A 217 -2.14 19.91 4.21
CA GLY A 217 -0.71 19.80 4.43
C GLY A 217 -0.10 21.07 5.01
N ARG A 218 1.18 20.99 5.34
CA ARG A 218 2.01 22.10 5.78
C ARG A 218 3.35 21.99 5.07
N ASP A 219 3.80 23.08 4.47
CA ASP A 219 5.13 23.15 3.90
C ASP A 219 6.18 23.14 5.01
N ILE A 220 7.15 22.23 4.88
CA ILE A 220 8.30 22.12 5.76
C ILE A 220 9.53 22.38 4.90
N ALA A 221 10.23 23.47 5.18
CA ALA A 221 11.45 23.81 4.45
C ALA A 221 12.54 22.78 4.75
N LEU A 222 13.11 22.21 3.69
CA LEU A 222 14.25 21.31 3.76
C LEU A 222 15.54 22.06 3.41
N GLY A 223 16.59 21.83 4.20
CA GLY A 223 17.94 22.29 3.94
C GLY A 223 18.80 21.21 3.24
N GLY A 224 20.06 21.55 2.98
CA GLY A 224 21.07 20.59 2.53
C GLY A 224 21.67 20.86 1.14
N GLY A 225 21.09 21.76 0.34
CA GLY A 225 21.61 22.10 -0.99
C GLY A 225 21.72 20.90 -1.93
N THR A 226 22.50 21.03 -3.01
CA THR A 226 22.75 19.92 -3.95
C THR A 226 23.49 18.78 -3.26
N LYS A 227 23.02 17.54 -3.44
CA LYS A 227 23.68 16.33 -2.96
C LYS A 227 24.22 15.52 -4.13
N THR A 228 25.44 15.02 -3.99
CA THR A 228 26.07 14.11 -4.95
C THR A 228 26.34 12.78 -4.25
N PHE A 229 25.93 11.69 -4.88
CA PHE A 229 26.12 10.34 -4.39
C PHE A 229 26.39 9.41 -5.58
N ARG A 230 26.91 8.21 -5.29
CA ARG A 230 27.23 7.22 -6.32
C ARG A 230 26.33 6.00 -6.18
N ASN A 231 26.02 5.38 -7.30
CA ASN A 231 25.34 4.09 -7.28
C ASN A 231 26.26 3.02 -6.67
N PRO A 232 25.70 2.11 -5.83
CA PRO A 232 26.40 0.92 -5.38
C PRO A 232 26.89 0.08 -6.56
N ALA A 233 27.95 -0.70 -6.34
CA ALA A 233 28.38 -1.71 -7.30
C ALA A 233 27.22 -2.70 -7.58
N GLY A 234 26.95 -2.98 -8.86
CA GLY A 234 25.85 -3.87 -9.26
C GLY A 234 24.45 -3.25 -9.20
N SER A 235 24.31 -1.96 -8.83
CA SER A 235 23.02 -1.24 -8.77
C SER A 235 21.97 -1.90 -7.87
N VAL A 236 22.40 -2.72 -6.91
CA VAL A 236 21.54 -3.27 -5.86
C VAL A 236 21.45 -2.22 -4.75
N PRO A 237 20.25 -1.71 -4.39
CA PRO A 237 20.13 -0.77 -3.30
C PRO A 237 20.78 -1.35 -2.04
N PRO A 238 21.75 -0.67 -1.41
CA PRO A 238 22.47 -1.22 -0.27
C PRO A 238 21.58 -1.20 1.00
N ALA A 239 20.49 -0.42 0.95
CA ALA A 239 19.58 -0.24 2.06
C ALA A 239 18.45 -1.27 2.00
N ILE A 240 18.42 -2.15 3.00
CA ILE A 240 17.29 -3.06 3.24
C ILE A 240 16.29 -2.27 4.06
N SER A 241 15.14 -1.93 3.49
CA SER A 241 14.06 -1.31 4.27
C SER A 241 13.15 -2.39 4.88
N ALA A 242 12.83 -3.45 4.13
CA ALA A 242 12.03 -4.56 4.63
C ALA A 242 12.49 -5.90 4.02
N VAL A 243 12.28 -6.99 4.76
CA VAL A 243 12.39 -8.36 4.25
C VAL A 243 10.99 -8.99 4.36
N PRO A 244 10.27 -9.15 3.24
CA PRO A 244 8.99 -9.85 3.22
C PRO A 244 9.10 -11.26 3.83
N GLY A 245 8.15 -11.63 4.67
CA GLY A 245 8.02 -13.01 5.17
C GLY A 245 8.94 -13.42 6.32
N VAL A 246 9.71 -12.50 6.94
CA VAL A 246 10.41 -12.79 8.20
C VAL A 246 9.40 -12.72 9.37
N GLY A 247 8.77 -13.86 9.66
CA GLY A 247 7.88 -14.00 10.82
C GLY A 247 8.64 -13.99 12.16
N GLY A 248 8.02 -13.42 13.18
CA GLY A 248 8.55 -13.30 14.55
C GLY A 248 8.58 -11.85 15.04
N GLY A 249 8.97 -11.62 16.30
CA GLY A 249 8.94 -10.31 16.99
C GLY A 249 9.63 -9.14 16.29
N LEU A 250 10.44 -9.40 15.25
CA LEU A 250 11.02 -8.38 14.37
C LEU A 250 9.96 -7.67 13.50
N ALA A 251 8.88 -8.36 13.11
CA ALA A 251 7.76 -7.80 12.34
C ALA A 251 6.81 -6.93 13.18
N GLN A 252 6.80 -7.09 14.51
CA GLN A 252 6.15 -6.15 15.44
C GLN A 252 7.03 -4.93 15.71
N LEU A 253 8.36 -5.08 15.63
CA LEU A 253 9.30 -3.96 15.71
C LEU A 253 9.28 -3.09 14.43
N SER A 254 9.07 -3.68 13.25
CA SER A 254 8.99 -2.93 11.99
C SER A 254 7.75 -2.02 11.91
N SER A 255 6.62 -2.40 12.52
CA SER A 255 5.43 -1.54 12.63
C SER A 255 5.64 -0.36 13.60
N LEU A 256 6.60 -0.48 14.53
CA LEU A 256 7.12 0.62 15.35
C LEU A 256 8.20 1.44 14.63
N GLY A 257 8.53 1.10 13.38
CA GLY A 257 9.60 1.72 12.61
C GLY A 257 11.01 1.40 13.11
N VAL A 258 11.14 0.40 14.01
CA VAL A 258 12.40 -0.16 14.50
C VAL A 258 12.85 -1.28 13.54
N GLY A 259 13.19 -0.90 12.32
CA GLY A 259 13.81 -1.78 11.32
C GLY A 259 15.25 -1.34 11.03
N LEU A 260 16.07 -2.27 10.50
CA LEU A 260 17.44 -1.99 10.06
C LEU A 260 17.44 -1.16 8.75
N SER A 261 16.93 0.07 8.77
CA SER A 261 17.14 0.99 7.65
C SER A 261 18.56 1.55 7.72
N LEU A 262 19.48 0.88 7.03
CA LEU A 262 20.89 1.26 6.94
C LEU A 262 21.14 1.99 5.63
N ASP A 263 21.36 3.31 5.72
CA ASP A 263 21.80 4.12 4.60
C ASP A 263 23.32 4.30 4.65
N PHE A 264 24.01 3.86 3.59
CA PHE A 264 25.48 3.88 3.54
C PHE A 264 25.99 5.25 3.07
N PRO A 265 26.91 5.91 3.82
CA PRO A 265 27.46 7.21 3.44
C PRO A 265 27.98 7.22 2.00
N GLY A 266 27.62 8.27 1.25
CA GLY A 266 28.03 8.43 -0.17
C GLY A 266 27.12 7.76 -1.20
N GLN A 267 26.06 7.05 -0.77
CA GLN A 267 25.10 6.37 -1.65
C GLN A 267 23.66 6.92 -1.56
N PHE A 268 23.46 8.04 -0.86
CA PHE A 268 22.19 8.73 -0.75
C PHE A 268 22.37 10.25 -0.65
N GLY A 269 21.34 10.99 -1.03
CA GLY A 269 21.20 12.42 -0.73
C GLY A 269 20.24 12.61 0.45
N ARG A 270 20.67 13.33 1.49
CA ARG A 270 19.85 13.64 2.66
C ARG A 270 19.49 15.11 2.72
N PHE A 271 18.21 15.37 2.96
CA PHE A 271 17.64 16.70 3.09
C PHE A 271 16.86 16.73 4.41
N GLU A 272 17.17 17.69 5.28
CA GLU A 272 16.61 17.75 6.63
C GLU A 272 15.93 19.09 6.84
N SER A 273 14.81 19.09 7.55
CA SER A 273 14.22 20.32 8.07
C SER A 273 15.04 20.83 9.25
N LYS A 274 14.78 22.08 9.66
CA LYS A 274 15.11 22.49 11.03
C LYS A 274 14.30 21.65 12.04
N PRO A 275 14.75 21.55 13.31
CA PRO A 275 13.90 21.01 14.37
C PRO A 275 12.51 21.66 14.34
N LEU A 276 11.47 20.85 14.48
CA LEU A 276 10.10 21.34 14.44
C LEU A 276 9.70 21.87 15.82
N ASP A 277 9.32 23.15 15.91
CA ASP A 277 8.94 23.79 17.18
C ASP A 277 7.58 23.31 17.72
N THR A 278 6.84 22.56 16.91
CA THR A 278 5.51 22.01 17.23
C THR A 278 5.42 20.59 16.72
N SER A 279 4.70 19.72 17.45
CA SER A 279 4.40 18.36 16.98
C SER A 279 3.64 18.40 15.64
N VAL A 280 4.14 17.67 14.65
CA VAL A 280 3.49 17.52 13.34
C VAL A 280 3.00 16.08 13.22
N ARG A 281 1.71 15.93 12.90
CA ARG A 281 1.11 14.63 12.59
C ARG A 281 0.97 14.48 11.08
N VAL A 282 1.64 13.47 10.52
CA VAL A 282 1.47 13.10 9.12
C VAL A 282 0.44 11.97 9.02
N THR A 283 -0.55 12.12 8.16
CA THR A 283 -1.53 11.08 7.81
C THR A 283 -1.85 11.22 6.34
N GLY A 284 -1.23 10.38 5.51
CA GLY A 284 -1.25 10.50 4.05
C GLY A 284 0.14 10.35 3.44
N THR A 285 0.34 10.91 2.26
CA THR A 285 1.58 10.81 1.48
C THR A 285 2.28 12.17 1.44
N PRO A 286 3.41 12.33 2.17
CA PRO A 286 4.29 13.48 2.00
C PRO A 286 4.77 13.63 0.57
N THR A 287 4.99 14.87 0.14
CA THR A 287 5.53 15.19 -1.18
C THR A 287 6.80 16.02 -1.04
N VAL A 288 7.71 15.84 -1.99
CA VAL A 288 8.91 16.67 -2.13
C VAL A 288 9.20 16.84 -3.62
N THR A 289 9.64 18.02 -3.99
CA THR A 289 10.12 18.29 -5.35
C THR A 289 11.65 18.29 -5.34
N VAL A 290 12.25 17.46 -6.17
CA VAL A 290 13.71 17.36 -6.31
C VAL A 290 14.09 17.49 -7.78
N ASN A 291 15.17 18.21 -8.05
CA ASN A 291 15.80 18.24 -9.37
C ASN A 291 16.93 17.21 -9.38
N VAL A 292 16.85 16.24 -10.29
CA VAL A 292 17.81 15.13 -10.38
C VAL A 292 18.57 15.25 -11.70
N LYS A 293 19.88 15.06 -11.64
CA LYS A 293 20.74 14.90 -12.81
C LYS A 293 21.52 13.60 -12.67
N ALA A 294 21.39 12.71 -13.65
CA ALA A 294 22.18 11.50 -13.75
C ALA A 294 23.39 11.71 -14.66
N ASP A 295 24.54 11.14 -14.30
CA ASP A 295 25.76 11.27 -15.10
C ASP A 295 25.62 10.55 -16.45
N GLY A 296 25.84 11.31 -17.53
CA GLY A 296 25.78 10.84 -18.91
C GLY A 296 24.36 10.67 -19.45
N ASP A 297 23.38 11.42 -18.91
CA ASP A 297 21.98 11.43 -19.35
C ASP A 297 21.36 10.02 -19.43
N ARG A 298 21.71 9.18 -18.45
CA ARG A 298 21.23 7.81 -18.33
C ARG A 298 20.01 7.73 -17.41
N ASP A 299 19.16 6.75 -17.66
CA ASP A 299 18.12 6.35 -16.71
C ASP A 299 18.70 6.13 -15.30
N ALA A 300 17.98 6.60 -14.29
CA ALA A 300 18.28 6.35 -12.88
C ALA A 300 17.04 5.85 -12.13
N VAL A 301 17.24 4.98 -11.15
CA VAL A 301 16.20 4.60 -10.20
C VAL A 301 16.57 5.16 -8.83
N LEU A 302 15.66 5.92 -8.25
CA LEU A 302 15.79 6.49 -6.91
C LEU A 302 14.75 5.89 -5.98
N PHE A 303 15.06 5.88 -4.69
CA PHE A 303 14.14 5.44 -3.64
C PHE A 303 13.97 6.59 -2.64
N GLY A 304 12.79 7.20 -2.64
CA GLY A 304 12.40 8.23 -1.68
C GLY A 304 12.08 7.61 -0.33
N LYS A 305 12.61 8.23 0.73
CA LYS A 305 12.37 7.86 2.13
C LYS A 305 12.07 9.11 2.94
N VAL A 306 11.13 9.00 3.87
CA VAL A 306 10.83 10.06 4.84
C VAL A 306 11.13 9.50 6.22
N TYR A 307 12.08 10.12 6.92
CA TYR A 307 12.46 9.72 8.28
C TYR A 307 11.88 10.68 9.31
N ASP A 308 11.41 10.14 10.42
CA ASP A 308 11.24 10.87 11.68
C ASP A 308 12.57 10.82 12.45
N VAL A 309 13.09 11.97 12.88
CA VAL A 309 14.41 12.08 13.49
C VAL A 309 14.27 12.68 14.89
N SER A 310 14.87 12.02 15.88
CA SER A 310 14.82 12.48 17.26
C SER A 310 15.46 13.86 17.43
N PRO A 311 15.05 14.64 18.46
CA PRO A 311 15.61 15.99 18.68
C PRO A 311 17.14 16.04 18.83
N ASP A 312 17.75 14.96 19.29
CA ASP A 312 19.22 14.83 19.44
C ASP A 312 19.92 14.27 18.19
N GLY A 313 19.16 13.95 17.13
CA GLY A 313 19.64 13.39 15.88
C GLY A 313 20.17 11.95 15.97
N ARG A 314 20.07 11.29 17.13
CA ARG A 314 20.66 9.96 17.36
C ARG A 314 19.78 8.82 16.88
N GLN A 315 18.47 9.03 16.85
CA GLN A 315 17.50 8.05 16.39
C GLN A 315 16.81 8.57 15.13
N GLN A 316 16.68 7.70 14.15
CA GLN A 316 15.88 7.92 12.97
C GLN A 316 14.96 6.73 12.76
N VAL A 317 13.72 7.01 12.40
CA VAL A 317 12.67 6.02 12.20
C VAL A 317 12.15 6.18 10.78
N LEU A 318 12.17 5.11 10.00
CA LEU A 318 11.46 5.03 8.72
C LEU A 318 10.06 4.47 9.00
N PRO A 319 8.99 5.30 8.95
CA PRO A 319 7.65 4.84 9.26
C PRO A 319 7.26 3.66 8.37
N HIS A 320 6.83 2.55 8.99
CA HIS A 320 6.44 1.31 8.33
C HIS A 320 7.51 0.70 7.38
N GLN A 321 8.75 1.18 7.44
CA GLN A 321 9.83 0.75 6.53
C GLN A 321 9.54 0.91 5.03
N LEU A 322 8.59 1.80 4.67
CA LEU A 322 8.18 1.98 3.28
C LEU A 322 9.12 2.92 2.51
N VAL A 323 9.28 2.63 1.22
CA VAL A 323 10.09 3.41 0.29
C VAL A 323 9.30 3.66 -1.00
N ALA A 324 9.48 4.82 -1.61
CA ALA A 324 8.83 5.20 -2.87
C ALA A 324 9.86 5.11 -4.02
N PRO A 325 9.76 4.13 -4.92
CA PRO A 325 10.66 4.02 -6.05
C PRO A 325 10.28 5.01 -7.16
N TYR A 326 11.28 5.59 -7.83
CA TYR A 326 11.09 6.49 -8.97
C TYR A 326 12.10 6.19 -10.06
N ARG A 327 11.65 6.00 -11.29
CA ARG A 327 12.52 6.00 -12.46
C ARG A 327 12.60 7.42 -13.05
N ILE A 328 13.81 7.90 -13.22
CA ILE A 328 14.14 9.13 -13.94
C ILE A 328 14.68 8.71 -15.31
N THR A 329 14.14 9.30 -16.37
CA THR A 329 14.51 9.06 -17.78
C THR A 329 15.00 10.34 -18.42
#